data_AF-A0A315BKF4-F1
#
_entry.id   AF-A0A315BKF4-F1
#
_cell.length_a   1.000
_cell.length_b   1.000
_cell.length_c   1.000
_cell.angle_alpha   90.00
_cell.angle_beta   90.00
_cell.angle_gamma   90.00
#
_symmetry.space_group_name_H-M   'P 1'
#
loop_
_entity.id
_entity.type
_entity.pdbx_description
1 polymer ?
#
loop_
_entity_poly.entity_id
_entity_poly.type
_entity_poly.pdbx_seq_one_letter_code
_entity_poly.pdbx_strand_id
1 'polypeptide(L)'
;MTMILEFIRKHWPAIAAFLVMLALVCWAYLQGQATGKAERSAYYEAVLAERDRASAQALPDVLASTHAQAQEAMAAERAHLEAQGNTEKQFKIITQTVKEYIHATPDMDRCGLDAIGLRYWNGANRGGLTAPASNP
;
A
#
# COMPACT_ATOMS: atom_id res chain seq x y z
N MET A 1 17.96 -68.71 -42.95
CA MET A 1 16.92 -68.49 -41.92
C MET A 1 16.92 -69.57 -40.84
N THR A 2 17.22 -70.84 -41.16
CA THR A 2 17.29 -71.96 -40.20
C THR A 2 18.46 -71.88 -39.20
N MET A 3 19.65 -71.43 -39.62
CA MET A 3 20.82 -71.28 -38.71
C MET A 3 20.58 -70.29 -37.55
N ILE A 4 19.84 -69.20 -37.78
CA ILE A 4 19.54 -68.20 -36.75
C ILE A 4 18.58 -68.77 -35.69
N LEU A 5 17.60 -69.56 -36.12
CA LEU A 5 16.63 -70.23 -35.23
C LEU A 5 17.29 -71.30 -34.35
N GLU A 6 18.25 -72.06 -34.89
CA GLU A 6 18.99 -73.06 -34.09
C GLU A 6 19.94 -72.40 -33.08
N PHE A 7 20.59 -71.30 -33.46
CA PHE A 7 21.43 -70.51 -32.56
C PHE A 7 20.59 -69.92 -31.42
N ILE A 8 19.44 -69.32 -31.73
CA ILE A 8 18.51 -68.79 -30.73
C ILE A 8 18.03 -69.90 -29.80
N ARG A 9 17.67 -71.09 -30.33
CA ARG A 9 17.20 -72.21 -29.51
C ARG A 9 18.27 -72.77 -28.57
N LYS A 10 19.54 -72.80 -29.01
CA LYS A 10 20.68 -73.26 -28.20
C LYS A 10 21.10 -72.24 -27.13
N HIS A 11 21.02 -70.94 -27.43
CA HIS A 11 21.44 -69.86 -26.51
C HIS A 11 20.27 -69.19 -25.79
N TRP A 12 19.03 -69.67 -26.00
CA TRP A 12 17.81 -69.17 -25.35
C TRP A 12 17.90 -68.97 -23.84
N PRO A 13 18.42 -69.92 -23.03
CA PRO A 13 18.48 -69.73 -21.58
C PRO A 13 19.41 -68.56 -21.18
N ALA A 14 20.51 -68.36 -21.91
CA ALA A 14 21.43 -67.24 -21.66
C ALA A 14 20.80 -65.90 -22.06
N ILE A 15 20.08 -65.85 -23.18
CA ILE A 15 19.35 -64.67 -23.63
C ILE A 15 18.23 -64.32 -22.64
N ALA A 16 17.47 -65.32 -22.17
CA ALA A 16 16.43 -65.13 -21.18
C ALA A 16 16.99 -64.60 -19.84
N ALA A 17 18.09 -65.18 -19.35
CA ALA A 17 18.76 -64.70 -18.15
C ALA A 17 19.24 -63.24 -18.29
N PHE A 18 19.77 -62.88 -19.46
CA PHE A 18 20.18 -61.51 -19.75
C PHE A 18 18.99 -60.53 -19.76
N LEU A 19 17.88 -60.90 -20.38
CA LEU A 19 16.66 -60.09 -20.39
C LEU A 19 16.07 -59.90 -18.99
N VAL A 20 16.08 -60.95 -18.16
CA VAL A 20 15.64 -60.86 -16.76
C VAL A 20 16.55 -59.92 -15.96
N MET A 21 17.86 -60.03 -16.13
CA MET A 21 18.81 -59.13 -15.47
C MET A 21 18.59 -57.67 -15.89
N LEU A 22 18.37 -57.43 -17.19
CA LEU A 22 18.11 -56.10 -17.72
C LEU A 22 16.79 -55.52 -17.18
N ALA A 23 15.74 -56.33 -17.11
CA ALA A 23 14.46 -55.94 -16.51
C ALA A 23 14.60 -55.59 -15.02
N LEU A 24 15.40 -56.35 -14.26
CA LEU A 24 15.66 -56.05 -12.85
C LEU A 24 16.43 -54.74 -12.66
N VAL A 25 17.42 -54.45 -13.52
CA VAL A 25 18.16 -53.19 -13.50
C VAL A 25 17.23 -52.01 -13.82
N CYS A 26 16.39 -52.13 -14.85
CA CYS A 26 15.41 -51.11 -15.17
C CYS A 26 14.40 -50.88 -14.04
N TRP A 27 13.92 -51.96 -13.42
CA TRP A 27 13.01 -51.88 -12.28
C TRP A 27 13.66 -51.16 -11.10
N ALA A 28 14.87 -51.56 -10.70
CA ALA A 28 15.61 -50.95 -9.61
C ALA A 28 15.88 -49.46 -9.87
N TYR A 29 16.20 -49.09 -11.12
CA TYR A 29 16.40 -47.71 -11.51
C TYR A 29 15.13 -46.86 -11.39
N LEU A 30 14.00 -47.37 -11.89
CA LEU A 30 12.71 -46.68 -11.80
C LEU A 30 12.25 -46.53 -10.34
N GLN A 31 12.43 -47.58 -9.55
CA GLN A 31 12.12 -47.55 -8.12
C GLN A 31 13.00 -46.55 -7.37
N GLY A 32 14.31 -46.54 -7.62
CA GLY A 32 15.22 -45.56 -7.03
C GLY A 32 14.90 -44.11 -7.40
N GLN A 33 14.52 -43.86 -8.65
CA GLN A 33 14.04 -42.54 -9.08
C GLN A 33 12.76 -42.11 -8.37
N ALA A 34 11.79 -43.02 -8.22
CA ALA A 34 10.54 -42.73 -7.53
C ALA A 34 10.77 -42.39 -6.05
N THR A 35 11.58 -43.21 -5.36
CA THR A 35 11.93 -42.99 -3.96
C THR A 35 12.70 -41.68 -3.76
N GLY A 36 13.71 -41.40 -4.60
CA GLY A 36 14.48 -40.16 -4.50
C GLY A 36 13.67 -38.89 -4.76
N LYS A 37 12.65 -38.95 -5.62
CA LYS A 37 11.70 -37.85 -5.81
C LYS A 37 10.82 -37.65 -4.58
N ALA A 38 10.29 -38.74 -4.02
CA ALA A 38 9.44 -38.70 -2.84
C ALA A 38 10.16 -38.12 -1.61
N GLU A 39 11.42 -38.52 -1.38
CA GLU A 39 12.25 -37.99 -0.29
C GLU A 39 12.52 -36.50 -0.45
N ARG A 40 12.88 -36.05 -1.67
CA ARG A 40 13.07 -34.62 -1.92
C ARG A 40 11.79 -33.82 -1.73
N SER A 41 10.65 -34.29 -2.24
CA SER A 41 9.38 -33.59 -2.06
C SER A 41 9.02 -33.47 -0.57
N ALA A 42 9.16 -34.55 0.20
CA ALA A 42 8.87 -34.52 1.63
C ALA A 42 9.78 -33.55 2.39
N TYR A 43 11.07 -33.50 2.04
CA TYR A 43 12.01 -32.54 2.64
C TYR A 43 11.61 -31.08 2.34
N TYR A 44 11.31 -30.76 1.07
CA TYR A 44 10.94 -29.39 0.70
C TYR A 44 9.57 -28.98 1.25
N GLU A 45 8.61 -29.90 1.32
CA GLU A 45 7.31 -29.65 1.95
C GLU A 45 7.45 -29.32 3.44
N ALA A 46 8.32 -30.04 4.16
CA ALA A 46 8.59 -29.73 5.56
C ALA A 46 9.21 -28.34 5.74
N VAL A 47 10.20 -27.98 4.92
CA VAL A 47 10.85 -26.66 4.95
C VAL A 47 9.88 -25.54 4.60
N LEU A 48 9.01 -25.76 3.61
CA LEU A 48 7.97 -24.80 3.24
C LEU A 48 6.96 -24.62 4.38
N ALA A 49 6.50 -25.71 5.00
CA ALA A 49 5.58 -25.66 6.12
C ALA A 49 6.17 -24.93 7.35
N GLU A 50 7.46 -25.08 7.62
CA GLU A 50 8.15 -24.31 8.67
C GLU A 50 8.19 -22.81 8.34
N ARG A 51 8.50 -22.45 7.10
CA ARG A 51 8.50 -21.05 6.65
C ARG A 51 7.11 -20.43 6.69
N ASP A 52 6.08 -21.16 6.30
CA ASP A 52 4.69 -20.70 6.33
C ASP A 52 4.21 -20.48 7.77
N ARG A 53 4.66 -21.31 8.72
CA ARG A 53 4.38 -21.08 10.15
C ARG A 53 5.08 -19.82 10.66
N ALA A 54 6.35 -19.61 10.29
CA ALA A 54 7.09 -18.42 10.70
C ALA A 54 6.50 -17.14 10.10
N SER A 55 6.10 -17.16 8.82
CA SER A 55 5.45 -16.01 8.18
C SER A 55 4.07 -15.73 8.76
N ALA A 56 3.28 -16.76 9.04
CA ALA A 56 1.98 -16.63 9.69
C ALA A 56 2.08 -16.03 11.11
N GLN A 57 3.16 -16.29 11.84
CA GLN A 57 3.42 -15.68 13.15
C GLN A 57 3.87 -14.22 13.06
N ALA A 58 4.59 -13.83 12.01
CA ALA A 58 5.05 -12.45 11.84
C ALA A 58 3.97 -11.51 11.24
N LEU A 59 3.06 -12.06 10.44
CA LEU A 59 1.93 -11.33 9.83
C LEU A 59 1.06 -10.53 10.82
N PRO A 60 0.62 -11.07 11.97
CA PRO A 60 -0.21 -10.32 12.92
C PRO A 60 0.53 -9.12 13.53
N ASP A 61 1.82 -9.24 13.82
CA ASP A 61 2.61 -8.14 14.40
C ASP A 61 2.78 -6.98 13.38
N VAL A 62 3.02 -7.33 12.12
CA VAL A 62 3.07 -6.34 11.02
C VAL A 62 1.69 -5.71 10.81
N LEU A 63 0.61 -6.48 10.85
CA LEU A 63 -0.74 -5.95 10.70
C LEU A 63 -1.15 -5.05 11.87
N ALA A 64 -0.77 -5.39 13.10
CA ALA A 64 -1.03 -4.58 14.29
C ALA A 64 -0.28 -3.25 14.23
N SER A 65 1.01 -3.27 13.89
CA SER A 65 1.82 -2.06 13.76
C SER A 65 1.35 -1.14 12.64
N THR A 66 0.97 -1.70 11.48
CA THR A 66 0.40 -0.91 10.37
C THR A 66 -0.98 -0.33 10.71
N HIS A 67 -1.84 -1.08 11.41
CA HIS A 67 -3.11 -0.57 11.92
C HIS A 67 -2.91 0.57 12.92
N ALA A 68 -1.95 0.45 13.84
CA ALA A 68 -1.64 1.51 14.81
C ALA A 68 -1.19 2.80 14.10
N GLN A 69 -0.27 2.69 13.14
CA GLN A 69 0.18 3.84 12.34
C GLN A 69 -0.97 4.49 11.55
N ALA A 70 -1.85 3.67 10.95
CA ALA A 70 -3.01 4.19 10.23
C ALA A 70 -4.00 4.91 11.17
N GLN A 71 -4.19 4.41 12.39
CA GLN A 71 -5.04 5.07 13.39
C GLN A 71 -4.46 6.40 13.86
N GLU A 72 -3.15 6.45 14.11
CA GLU A 72 -2.46 7.70 14.47
C GLU A 72 -2.56 8.75 13.35
N ALA A 73 -2.34 8.35 12.10
CA ALA A 73 -2.48 9.23 10.95
C ALA A 73 -3.92 9.76 10.81
N MET A 74 -4.93 8.89 10.94
CA MET A 74 -6.34 9.30 10.91
C MET A 74 -6.71 10.23 12.08
N ALA A 75 -6.16 10.01 13.27
CA ALA A 75 -6.39 10.88 14.42
C ALA A 75 -5.78 12.26 14.21
N ALA A 76 -4.56 12.33 13.66
CA ALA A 76 -3.90 13.58 13.32
C ALA A 76 -4.67 14.35 12.23
N GLU A 77 -5.15 13.67 11.18
CA GLU A 77 -5.97 14.30 10.15
C GLU A 77 -7.28 14.86 10.72
N ARG A 78 -7.97 14.12 11.59
CA ARG A 78 -9.19 14.62 12.26
C ARG A 78 -8.90 15.86 13.10
N ALA A 79 -7.85 15.84 13.90
CA ALA A 79 -7.45 17.00 14.71
C ALA A 79 -7.12 18.22 13.83
N HIS A 80 -6.45 18.02 12.70
CA HIS A 80 -6.18 19.08 11.73
C HIS A 80 -7.46 19.66 11.12
N LEU A 81 -8.41 18.81 10.73
CA LEU A 81 -9.70 19.25 10.18
C LEU A 81 -10.54 19.99 11.21
N GLU A 82 -10.57 19.53 12.46
CA GLU A 82 -11.25 20.22 13.56
C GLU A 82 -10.63 21.59 13.86
N ALA A 83 -9.29 21.69 13.85
CA ALA A 83 -8.59 22.96 14.02
C ALA A 83 -8.94 23.96 12.90
N GLN A 84 -8.94 23.52 11.64
CA GLN A 84 -9.33 24.36 10.51
C GLN A 84 -10.79 24.82 10.63
N GLY A 85 -11.71 23.91 10.94
CA GLY A 85 -13.12 24.26 11.14
C GLY A 85 -13.35 25.25 12.29
N ASN A 86 -12.58 25.14 13.37
CA ASN A 86 -12.65 26.10 14.48
C ASN A 86 -12.10 27.47 14.09
N THR A 87 -11.00 27.53 13.33
CA THR A 87 -10.47 28.82 12.83
C THR A 87 -11.45 29.53 11.90
N GLU A 88 -12.13 28.79 11.02
CA GLU A 88 -13.14 29.36 10.11
C GLU A 88 -14.35 29.90 10.90
N LYS A 89 -14.83 29.15 11.90
CA LYS A 89 -15.90 29.61 12.80
C LYS A 89 -15.50 30.89 13.54
N GLN A 90 -14.29 30.94 14.10
CA GLN A 90 -13.81 32.14 14.79
C GLN A 90 -13.73 33.33 13.84
N PHE A 91 -13.20 33.14 12.63
CA PHE A 91 -13.13 34.21 11.63
C PHE A 91 -14.52 34.73 11.24
N LYS A 92 -15.50 33.83 11.09
CA LYS A 92 -16.89 34.20 10.81
C LYS A 92 -17.51 35.02 11.95
N ILE A 93 -17.30 34.61 13.20
CA ILE A 93 -17.78 35.35 14.38
C ILE A 93 -17.13 36.74 14.42
N ILE A 94 -15.80 36.82 14.31
CA ILE A 94 -15.08 38.10 14.31
C ILE A 94 -15.60 39.01 13.20
N THR A 95 -15.76 38.48 11.98
CA THR A 95 -16.26 39.24 10.85
C THR A 95 -17.67 39.77 11.10
N GLN A 96 -18.54 38.96 11.70
CA GLN A 96 -19.90 39.38 12.05
C GLN A 96 -19.89 40.46 13.14
N THR A 97 -19.12 40.28 14.21
CA THR A 97 -18.99 41.26 15.29
C THR A 97 -18.45 42.60 14.78
N VAL A 98 -17.44 42.57 13.89
CA VAL A 98 -16.89 43.79 13.27
C VAL A 98 -17.95 44.49 12.41
N LYS A 99 -18.72 43.73 11.61
CA LYS A 99 -19.83 44.31 10.83
C LYS A 99 -20.88 44.94 11.74
N GLU A 100 -21.32 44.25 12.78
CA GLU A 100 -22.30 44.75 13.74
C GLU A 100 -21.80 46.02 14.45
N TYR A 101 -20.54 46.04 14.88
CA TYR A 101 -19.91 47.21 15.51
C TYR A 101 -19.87 48.43 14.56
N ILE A 102 -19.47 48.23 13.30
CA ILE A 102 -19.45 49.29 12.28
C ILE A 102 -20.88 49.81 12.02
N HIS A 103 -21.86 48.91 11.93
CA HIS A 103 -23.26 49.31 11.72
C HIS A 103 -23.84 50.08 12.91
N ALA A 104 -23.49 49.71 14.14
CA ALA A 104 -23.96 50.39 15.36
C ALA A 104 -23.26 51.73 15.62
N THR A 105 -22.04 51.91 15.09
CA THR A 105 -21.24 53.13 15.24
C THR A 105 -20.89 53.71 13.87
N PRO A 106 -21.84 54.35 13.17
CA PRO A 106 -21.62 54.87 11.81
C PRO A 106 -20.72 56.12 11.76
N ASP A 107 -20.19 56.56 12.90
CA ASP A 107 -19.28 57.71 13.00
C ASP A 107 -17.91 57.36 12.44
N MET A 108 -17.77 57.52 11.11
CA MET A 108 -16.55 57.25 10.35
C MET A 108 -15.41 58.24 10.66
N ASP A 109 -15.73 59.40 11.26
CA ASP A 109 -14.74 60.42 11.64
C ASP A 109 -13.83 59.90 12.76
N ARG A 110 -14.35 59.03 13.65
CA ARG A 110 -13.56 58.36 14.70
C ARG A 110 -12.65 57.25 14.18
N CYS A 111 -12.92 56.71 13.00
CA CYS A 111 -12.07 55.72 12.34
C CYS A 111 -10.96 56.36 11.50
N GLY A 112 -10.82 57.69 11.52
CA GLY A 112 -9.85 58.43 10.71
C GLY A 112 -10.14 58.36 9.21
N LEU A 113 -11.32 57.89 8.81
CA LEU A 113 -11.78 57.90 7.43
C LEU A 113 -12.66 59.13 7.23
N ASP A 114 -12.05 60.20 6.73
CA ASP A 114 -12.79 61.35 6.25
C ASP A 114 -13.63 60.98 5.00
N ALA A 115 -14.59 61.84 4.64
CA ALA A 115 -15.47 61.62 3.48
C ALA A 115 -14.69 61.36 2.16
N ILE A 116 -13.45 61.87 2.07
CA ILE A 116 -12.55 61.67 0.94
C ILE A 116 -11.95 60.25 0.98
N GLY A 117 -11.45 59.81 2.12
CA GLY A 117 -10.92 58.46 2.37
C GLY A 117 -11.96 57.38 2.10
N LEU A 118 -13.23 57.61 2.49
CA LEU A 118 -14.32 56.69 2.18
C LEU A 118 -14.61 56.60 0.67
N ARG A 119 -14.48 57.71 -0.06
CA ARG A 119 -14.64 57.74 -1.52
C ARG A 119 -13.52 56.96 -2.22
N TYR A 120 -12.28 57.08 -1.75
CA TYR A 120 -11.14 56.33 -2.28
C TYR A 120 -11.20 54.84 -1.95
N TRP A 121 -11.56 54.47 -0.71
CA TRP A 121 -11.73 53.07 -0.32
C TRP A 121 -12.81 52.36 -1.15
N ASN A 122 -13.97 53.01 -1.32
CA ASN A 122 -15.04 52.50 -2.18
C ASN A 122 -14.64 52.46 -3.66
N GLY A 123 -13.86 53.43 -4.14
CA GLY A 123 -13.33 53.45 -5.50
C GLY A 123 -12.33 52.34 -5.77
N ALA A 124 -11.41 52.08 -4.84
CA ALA A 124 -10.40 51.03 -4.94
C ALA A 124 -11.05 49.62 -4.94
N ASN A 125 -12.02 49.38 -4.06
CA ASN A 125 -12.75 48.11 -4.01
C ASN A 125 -13.71 47.87 -5.18
N ARG A 126 -14.08 48.93 -5.93
CA ARG A 126 -14.82 48.83 -7.20
C ARG A 126 -13.91 48.84 -8.43
N GLY A 127 -12.59 48.78 -8.24
CA GLY A 127 -11.59 48.72 -9.32
C GLY A 127 -11.28 50.05 -10.02
N GLY A 128 -11.63 51.19 -9.41
CA GLY A 128 -11.74 52.46 -10.12
C GLY A 128 -10.85 53.62 -9.68
N LEU A 129 -10.19 53.61 -8.51
CA LEU A 129 -9.35 54.75 -8.08
C LEU A 129 -8.20 54.27 -7.19
N THR A 130 -6.96 54.61 -7.56
CA THR A 130 -5.80 54.52 -6.67
C THR A 130 -5.76 55.76 -5.77
N ALA A 131 -5.62 55.57 -4.46
CA ALA A 131 -5.49 56.67 -3.50
C ALA A 131 -4.29 57.58 -3.86
N PRO A 132 -4.40 58.91 -3.72
CA PRO A 132 -3.26 59.79 -3.86
C PRO A 132 -2.26 59.47 -2.75
N ALA A 133 -0.98 59.37 -3.11
CA ALA A 133 0.10 59.21 -2.14
C ALA A 133 0.19 60.46 -1.27
N SER A 134 -0.33 60.39 -0.04
CA SER A 134 -0.01 61.34 1.01
C SER A 134 0.83 60.65 2.07
N ASN A 135 2.15 60.78 1.94
CA ASN A 135 3.04 60.81 3.10
C ASN A 135 2.70 62.06 3.92
N PRO A 136 2.76 61.95 5.25
CA PRO A 136 3.94 62.39 5.98
C PRO A 136 4.85 61.25 6.45
#